data_AF-A0A3E0MH73-F1
#
_entry.id   AF-A0A3E0MH73-F1
#
_cell.length_a   1.000
_cell.length_b   1.000
_cell.length_c   1.000
_cell.angle_alpha   90.00
_cell.angle_beta   90.00
_cell.angle_gamma   90.00
#
_symmetry.space_group_name_H-M   'P 1'
#
loop_
_entity.id
_entity.type
_entity.pdbx_description
1 polymer ?
#
loop_
_entity_poly.entity_id
_entity_poly.type
_entity_poly.pdbx_seq_one_letter_code
_entity_poly.pdbx_strand_id
1 'polypeptide(L)'
;MVYANRFHRISIIENMDIPLNFAKYIQWSGIATLVFLVLTIIAFLVGWGIRFRLVGVTSFMAVLTVGIFGLGLGLFTRTEIPGAVRFSLVYDNGANQAVISLPNTVTPEQVEATLKQAASDLFSSGRAGAGGNNQFIISARTLVHPQPGLSSPLYLGQIKKSFSAPGDNTPELQLFPESFAKISQ
;
A
#
# COMPACT_ATOMS: atom_id res chain seq x y z
N MET A 1 34.83 34.53 11.73
CA MET A 1 34.70 33.83 10.44
C MET A 1 33.91 32.54 10.74
N VAL A 2 32.57 32.59 10.81
CA VAL A 2 31.62 32.44 9.68
C VAL A 2 31.78 31.00 9.11
N TYR A 3 30.93 30.00 9.35
CA TYR A 3 29.48 29.94 9.14
C TYR A 3 28.85 28.81 9.98
N ALA A 4 27.80 29.11 10.75
CA ALA A 4 26.96 28.11 11.41
C ALA A 4 25.88 27.64 10.44
N ASN A 5 25.94 26.38 9.98
CA ASN A 5 24.93 25.82 9.09
C ASN A 5 23.71 25.36 9.91
N ARG A 6 22.84 26.31 10.21
CA ARG A 6 21.52 26.11 10.82
C ARG A 6 20.57 25.57 9.75
N PHE A 7 20.53 24.26 9.57
CA PHE A 7 19.48 23.60 8.79
C PHE A 7 18.14 23.72 9.52
N HIS A 8 17.31 24.68 9.11
CA HIS A 8 15.87 24.61 9.38
C HIS A 8 15.29 23.53 8.47
N ARG A 9 15.04 22.33 9.02
CA ARG A 9 14.11 21.38 8.40
C ARG A 9 12.74 22.05 8.40
N ILE A 10 12.30 22.52 7.24
CA ILE A 10 10.90 22.84 7.00
C ILE A 10 10.16 21.50 6.99
N SER A 11 9.59 21.13 8.13
CA SER A 11 8.62 20.03 8.26
C SER A 11 7.27 20.52 7.75
N ILE A 12 7.12 20.64 6.43
CA ILE A 12 5.82 20.81 5.76
C ILE A 12 5.77 19.76 4.64
N ILE A 13 5.73 18.49 5.04
CA ILE A 13 4.97 17.50 4.29
C ILE A 13 4.13 16.85 5.38
N GLU A 14 3.05 17.54 5.73
CA GLU A 14 1.93 16.87 6.37
C GLU A 14 1.53 15.78 5.37
N ASN A 15 1.75 14.52 5.73
CA ASN A 15 1.17 13.41 4.99
C ASN A 15 -0.33 13.69 5.02
N MET A 16 -0.85 14.23 3.92
CA MET A 16 -2.28 14.25 3.70
C MET A 16 -2.65 12.80 3.37
N ASP A 17 -2.75 12.01 4.44
CA ASP A 17 -3.46 10.75 4.45
C ASP A 17 -4.90 11.15 4.13
N ILE A 18 -5.24 11.32 2.84
CA ILE A 18 -6.63 11.40 2.43
C ILE A 18 -7.14 9.98 2.69
N PRO A 19 -7.92 9.71 3.76
CA PRO A 19 -8.56 8.42 3.83
C PRO A 19 -9.39 8.34 2.55
N LEU A 20 -9.13 7.34 1.70
CA LEU A 20 -9.99 7.01 0.57
C LEU A 20 -11.31 6.50 1.14
N ASN A 21 -12.09 7.41 1.71
CA ASN A 21 -13.39 7.14 2.27
C ASN A 21 -14.36 7.18 1.09
N PHE A 22 -14.31 6.11 0.28
CA PHE A 22 -15.20 5.92 -0.86
C PHE A 22 -16.66 6.10 -0.46
N ALA A 23 -17.07 5.69 0.74
CA ALA A 23 -18.42 5.89 1.25
C ALA A 23 -18.82 7.38 1.25
N LYS A 24 -17.94 8.27 1.72
CA LYS A 24 -18.17 9.73 1.68
C LYS A 24 -18.27 10.25 0.24
N TYR A 25 -17.39 9.81 -0.65
CA TYR A 25 -17.42 10.24 -2.06
C TYR A 25 -18.68 9.74 -2.79
N ILE A 26 -19.09 8.50 -2.57
CA ILE A 26 -20.32 7.91 -3.12
C ILE A 26 -21.53 8.70 -2.61
N GLN A 27 -21.58 9.01 -1.31
CA GLN A 27 -22.68 9.76 -0.71
C GLN A 27 -22.82 11.15 -1.37
N TRP A 28 -21.74 11.93 -1.43
CA TRP A 28 -21.79 13.27 -2.01
C TRP A 28 -22.05 13.26 -3.52
N SER A 29 -21.46 12.30 -4.24
CA SER A 29 -21.73 12.13 -5.68
C SER A 29 -23.19 11.77 -5.94
N GLY A 30 -23.76 10.86 -5.14
CA GLY A 30 -25.17 10.47 -5.24
C GLY A 30 -26.14 11.61 -4.93
N ILE A 31 -25.85 12.40 -3.88
CA ILE A 31 -26.63 13.61 -3.56
C ILE A 31 -26.56 14.59 -4.74
N ALA A 32 -25.38 14.86 -5.30
CA ALA A 32 -25.23 15.75 -6.45
C ALA A 32 -26.01 15.24 -7.67
N THR A 33 -25.95 13.94 -7.97
CA THR A 33 -26.75 13.32 -9.05
C THR A 33 -28.25 13.56 -8.84
N LEU A 34 -28.77 13.36 -7.63
CA LEU A 34 -30.19 13.60 -7.31
C LEU A 34 -30.56 15.07 -7.45
N VAL A 35 -29.71 16.00 -7.02
CA VAL A 35 -29.93 17.43 -7.19
C VAL A 35 -30.03 17.80 -8.67
N PHE A 36 -29.13 17.30 -9.51
CA PHE A 36 -29.19 17.53 -10.97
C PHE A 36 -30.43 16.90 -11.61
N LEU A 37 -30.86 15.73 -11.13
CA LEU A 37 -32.10 15.11 -11.59
C LEU A 37 -33.32 15.98 -11.28
N VAL A 38 -33.43 16.48 -10.04
CA VAL A 38 -34.52 17.38 -9.64
C VAL A 38 -34.49 18.68 -10.44
N LEU A 39 -33.31 19.30 -10.60
CA LEU A 39 -33.14 20.50 -11.44
C LEU A 39 -33.52 20.24 -12.90
N THR A 40 -33.20 19.07 -13.43
CA THR A 40 -33.60 18.68 -14.80
C THR A 40 -35.12 18.61 -14.91
N ILE A 41 -35.80 17.95 -13.97
CA ILE A 41 -37.26 17.87 -13.95
C ILE A 41 -37.89 19.27 -13.90
N ILE A 42 -37.41 20.14 -12.99
CA ILE A 42 -37.89 21.53 -12.88
C ILE A 42 -37.68 22.28 -14.20
N ALA A 43 -36.50 22.15 -14.82
CA ALA A 43 -36.20 22.81 -16.09
C ALA A 43 -37.13 22.37 -17.23
N PHE A 44 -37.60 21.12 -17.23
CA PHE A 44 -38.61 20.66 -18.18
C PHE A 44 -40.00 21.22 -17.88
N LEU A 45 -40.40 21.29 -16.61
CA LEU A 45 -41.70 21.85 -16.20
C LEU A 45 -41.82 23.35 -16.50
N VAL A 46 -40.75 24.12 -16.25
CA VAL A 46 -40.72 25.57 -16.49
C VAL A 46 -40.34 25.92 -17.94
N GLY A 47 -39.91 24.94 -18.73
CA GLY A 47 -39.54 25.15 -20.13
C GLY A 47 -38.22 25.91 -20.34
N TRP A 48 -37.26 25.78 -19.41
CA TRP A 48 -35.95 26.44 -19.54
C TRP A 48 -35.21 26.00 -20.80
N GLY A 49 -34.54 26.95 -21.47
CA GLY A 49 -33.74 26.67 -22.68
C GLY A 49 -32.59 25.68 -22.43
N ILE A 50 -32.09 25.58 -21.20
CA ILE A 50 -30.99 24.68 -20.83
C ILE A 50 -31.42 23.24 -20.51
N ARG A 51 -32.72 22.91 -20.55
CA ARG A 51 -33.25 21.61 -20.11
C ARG A 51 -32.55 20.40 -20.74
N PHE A 52 -32.22 20.46 -22.03
CA PHE A 52 -31.53 19.37 -22.73
C PHE A 52 -30.05 19.26 -22.33
N ARG A 53 -29.39 20.37 -21.96
CA ARG A 53 -28.03 20.33 -21.41
C ARG A 53 -28.02 19.67 -20.03
N LEU A 54 -29.05 19.92 -19.22
CA LEU A 54 -29.19 19.32 -17.89
C LEU A 54 -29.42 17.80 -17.95
N VAL A 55 -30.07 17.28 -18.99
CA VAL A 55 -30.12 15.83 -19.24
C VAL A 55 -28.71 15.26 -19.37
N GLY A 56 -27.85 15.88 -20.19
CA GLY A 56 -26.45 15.46 -20.35
C GLY A 56 -25.67 15.50 -19.04
N VAL A 57 -25.80 16.58 -18.25
CA VAL A 57 -25.15 16.70 -16.94
C VAL A 57 -25.64 15.62 -15.97
N THR A 58 -26.95 15.37 -15.90
CA THR A 58 -27.54 14.37 -15.00
C THR A 58 -27.11 12.96 -15.39
N SER A 59 -27.13 12.63 -16.69
CA SER A 59 -26.64 11.33 -17.19
C SER A 59 -25.16 11.12 -16.90
N PHE A 60 -24.34 12.14 -17.11
CA PHE A 60 -22.90 12.08 -16.76
C PHE A 60 -22.70 11.86 -15.26
N MET A 61 -23.43 12.61 -14.42
CA MET A 61 -23.36 12.45 -12.97
C MET A 61 -23.81 11.07 -12.51
N ALA A 62 -24.80 10.45 -13.18
CA ALA A 62 -25.21 9.08 -12.87
C ALA A 62 -24.08 8.09 -13.17
N VAL A 63 -23.46 8.18 -14.35
CA VAL A 63 -22.31 7.34 -14.73
C VAL A 63 -21.15 7.54 -13.76
N LEU A 64 -20.84 8.79 -13.40
CA LEU A 64 -19.79 9.12 -12.44
C LEU A 64 -20.04 8.48 -11.06
N THR A 65 -21.26 8.62 -10.54
CA THR A 65 -21.64 8.04 -9.24
C THR A 65 -21.55 6.50 -9.27
N VAL A 66 -22.02 5.85 -10.33
CA VAL A 66 -21.88 4.40 -10.51
C VAL A 66 -20.41 3.98 -10.61
N GLY A 67 -19.58 4.74 -11.32
CA GLY A 67 -18.14 4.50 -11.42
C GLY A 67 -17.44 4.58 -10.06
N ILE A 68 -17.71 5.63 -9.28
CA ILE A 68 -17.15 5.78 -7.93
C ILE A 68 -17.64 4.66 -7.01
N PHE A 69 -18.92 4.27 -7.11
CA PHE A 69 -19.45 3.13 -6.37
C PHE A 69 -18.72 1.83 -6.73
N GLY A 70 -18.50 1.56 -8.01
CA GLY A 70 -17.76 0.38 -8.48
C GLY A 70 -16.33 0.33 -7.93
N LEU A 71 -15.63 1.46 -7.89
CA LEU A 71 -14.31 1.55 -7.26
C LEU A 71 -14.36 1.32 -5.75
N GLY A 72 -15.45 1.74 -5.10
CA GLY A 72 -15.69 1.55 -3.67
C GLY A 72 -16.01 0.12 -3.23
N LEU A 73 -16.30 -0.81 -4.16
CA LEU A 73 -16.58 -2.22 -3.85
C LEU A 73 -15.37 -2.98 -3.29
N GLY A 74 -14.21 -2.35 -3.15
CA GLY A 74 -13.06 -2.98 -2.51
C GLY A 74 -12.48 -4.12 -3.34
N LEU A 75 -12.48 -3.99 -4.67
CA LEU A 75 -11.82 -4.94 -5.57
C LEU A 75 -10.32 -5.13 -5.26
N PHE A 76 -9.75 -4.28 -4.40
CA PHE A 76 -8.40 -4.39 -3.85
C PHE A 76 -8.38 -4.04 -2.35
N THR A 77 -8.96 -4.88 -1.48
CA THR A 77 -8.71 -4.74 -0.03
C THR A 77 -7.34 -5.30 0.30
N ARG A 78 -6.38 -4.41 0.58
CA ARG A 78 -5.10 -4.82 1.16
C ARG A 78 -5.33 -5.22 2.61
N THR A 79 -5.01 -6.46 2.96
CA THR A 79 -5.01 -6.91 4.35
C THR A 79 -3.85 -6.21 5.06
N GLU A 80 -4.15 -5.33 6.01
CA GLU A 80 -3.13 -4.73 6.88
C GLU A 80 -2.94 -5.59 8.13
N ILE A 81 -1.71 -6.03 8.35
CA ILE A 81 -1.31 -6.81 9.52
C ILE A 81 -0.87 -5.84 10.63
N PRO A 82 -1.53 -5.85 11.80
CA PRO A 82 -1.16 -4.98 12.91
C PRO A 82 0.32 -5.12 13.30
N GLY A 83 0.98 -3.99 13.56
CA GLY A 83 2.39 -3.95 13.95
C GLY A 83 3.38 -4.08 12.78
N ALA A 84 2.92 -4.28 11.54
CA ALA A 84 3.79 -4.20 10.37
C ALA A 84 4.28 -2.76 10.17
N VAL A 85 5.58 -2.60 9.92
CA VAL A 85 6.18 -1.30 9.62
C VAL A 85 6.30 -1.10 8.11
N ARG A 86 6.43 0.15 7.69
CA ARG A 86 6.69 0.47 6.29
C ARG A 86 8.03 -0.12 5.84
N PHE A 87 8.01 -0.88 4.76
CA PHE A 87 9.19 -1.45 4.12
C PHE A 87 9.39 -0.89 2.71
N SER A 88 10.60 -1.02 2.17
CA SER A 88 10.90 -0.73 0.76
C SER A 88 11.38 -2.00 0.07
N LEU A 89 10.85 -2.33 -1.11
CA LEU A 89 11.37 -3.42 -1.93
C LEU A 89 12.70 -3.00 -2.54
N VAL A 90 13.78 -3.71 -2.22
CA VAL A 90 15.14 -3.37 -2.67
C VAL A 90 15.70 -4.35 -3.69
N TYR A 91 15.13 -5.55 -3.77
CA TYR A 91 15.45 -6.53 -4.80
C TYR A 91 14.24 -7.42 -5.05
N ASP A 92 13.99 -7.74 -6.31
CA ASP A 92 13.00 -8.72 -6.73
C ASP A 92 13.49 -9.33 -8.03
N ASN A 93 13.55 -10.66 -8.09
CA ASN A 93 13.95 -11.38 -9.30
C ASN A 93 12.77 -11.65 -10.25
N GLY A 94 11.56 -11.17 -9.92
CA GLY A 94 10.33 -11.41 -10.68
C GLY A 94 9.84 -12.85 -10.60
N ALA A 95 10.56 -13.73 -9.88
CA ALA A 95 10.27 -15.14 -9.74
C ALA A 95 10.04 -15.45 -8.26
N ASN A 96 10.98 -16.15 -7.62
CA ASN A 96 10.83 -16.76 -6.30
C ASN A 96 11.57 -16.04 -5.17
N GLN A 97 12.17 -14.87 -5.40
CA GLN A 97 12.95 -14.17 -4.38
C GLN A 97 12.70 -12.66 -4.38
N ALA A 98 12.44 -12.12 -3.19
CA ALA A 98 12.40 -10.69 -2.94
C ALA A 98 13.19 -10.35 -1.67
N VAL A 99 13.73 -9.13 -1.63
CA VAL A 99 14.38 -8.57 -0.44
C VAL A 99 13.76 -7.22 -0.13
N ILE A 100 13.33 -7.05 1.10
CA ILE A 100 12.76 -5.81 1.62
C ILE A 100 13.72 -5.15 2.61
N SER A 101 13.70 -3.82 2.64
CA SER A 101 14.47 -3.00 3.56
C SER A 101 13.57 -2.43 4.65
N LEU A 102 14.03 -2.54 5.89
CA LEU A 102 13.41 -2.03 7.11
C LEU A 102 14.28 -0.97 7.78
N PRO A 103 13.69 -0.04 8.55
CA PRO A 103 14.44 0.85 9.44
C PRO A 103 15.33 0.08 10.41
N ASN A 104 16.41 0.70 10.87
CA ASN A 104 17.30 0.14 11.91
C ASN A 104 16.76 0.37 13.33
N THR A 105 15.45 0.61 13.50
CA THR A 105 14.80 0.82 14.81
C THR A 105 13.67 -0.18 15.05
N VAL A 106 13.63 -1.26 14.26
CA VAL A 106 12.54 -2.25 14.30
C VAL A 106 12.76 -3.30 15.38
N THR A 107 11.67 -3.74 16.02
CA THR A 107 11.68 -4.86 16.96
C THR A 107 11.48 -6.20 16.24
N PRO A 108 11.81 -7.35 16.87
CA PRO A 108 11.55 -8.67 16.28
C PRO A 108 10.09 -8.89 15.89
N GLU A 109 9.15 -8.42 16.72
CA GLU A 109 7.71 -8.54 16.48
C GLU A 109 7.27 -7.72 15.26
N GLN A 110 7.83 -6.51 15.11
CA GLN A 110 7.60 -5.67 13.93
C GLN A 110 8.17 -6.32 12.66
N VAL A 111 9.35 -6.94 12.73
CA VAL A 111 9.93 -7.67 11.60
C VAL A 111 9.04 -8.84 11.20
N GLU A 112 8.55 -9.61 12.17
CA GLU A 112 7.62 -10.72 11.91
C GLU A 112 6.34 -10.24 11.23
N ALA A 113 5.67 -9.23 11.79
CA ALA A 113 4.46 -8.65 11.24
C ALA A 113 4.70 -8.11 9.81
N THR A 114 5.86 -7.46 9.59
CA THR A 114 6.21 -6.90 8.29
C THR A 114 6.52 -7.97 7.25
N LEU A 115 7.19 -9.06 7.62
CA LEU A 115 7.43 -10.19 6.73
C LEU A 115 6.11 -10.85 6.31
N LYS A 116 5.16 -11.03 7.24
CA LYS A 116 3.82 -11.52 6.92
C LYS A 116 3.07 -10.56 5.98
N GLN A 117 3.17 -9.25 6.22
CA GLN A 117 2.55 -8.23 5.36
C GLN A 117 3.15 -8.28 3.95
N ALA A 118 4.48 -8.32 3.84
CA ALA A 118 5.18 -8.40 2.57
C ALA A 118 4.86 -9.70 1.80
N ALA A 119 4.68 -10.83 2.52
CA ALA A 119 4.26 -12.09 1.91
C ALA A 119 2.82 -12.07 1.37
N SER A 120 1.98 -11.17 1.88
CA SER A 120 0.66 -10.89 1.31
C SER A 120 0.78 -9.93 0.12
N ASP A 121 1.53 -8.84 0.27
CA ASP A 121 1.62 -7.75 -0.71
C ASP A 121 2.37 -8.14 -1.99
N LEU A 122 3.46 -8.90 -1.86
CA LEU A 122 4.37 -9.20 -2.98
C LEU A 122 4.01 -10.51 -3.70
N PHE A 123 3.09 -11.28 -3.14
CA PHE A 123 2.65 -12.54 -3.72
C PHE A 123 1.82 -12.29 -4.98
N SER A 124 2.10 -13.07 -6.03
CA SER A 124 1.35 -13.04 -7.28
C SER A 124 1.27 -14.46 -7.83
N SER A 125 0.10 -14.85 -8.35
CA SER A 125 -0.11 -16.15 -9.00
C SER A 125 0.68 -16.32 -10.30
N GLY A 126 1.17 -15.22 -10.89
CA GLY A 126 2.04 -15.25 -12.07
C GLY A 126 3.51 -15.55 -11.75
N ARG A 127 3.91 -15.57 -10.47
CA ARG A 127 5.27 -15.96 -10.07
C ARG A 127 5.40 -17.47 -10.17
N ALA A 128 6.47 -17.93 -10.82
CA ALA A 128 6.89 -19.32 -10.81
C ALA A 128 8.38 -19.37 -10.48
N GLY A 129 8.80 -20.32 -9.65
CA GLY A 129 10.23 -20.54 -9.47
C GLY A 129 10.83 -21.23 -10.68
N ALA A 130 12.04 -20.82 -11.04
CA ALA A 130 12.84 -21.55 -12.02
C ALA A 130 13.25 -22.92 -11.44
N GLY A 131 13.23 -23.96 -12.27
CA GLY A 131 13.78 -25.28 -11.92
C GLY A 131 12.98 -26.09 -10.87
N GLY A 132 11.66 -25.89 -10.77
CA GLY A 132 10.81 -26.66 -9.85
C GLY A 132 10.81 -26.16 -8.40
N ASN A 133 11.43 -25.01 -8.12
CA ASN A 133 11.33 -24.38 -6.81
C ASN A 133 9.94 -23.76 -6.63
N ASN A 134 9.11 -24.41 -5.81
CA ASN A 134 7.74 -23.97 -5.58
C ASN A 134 7.59 -23.02 -4.37
N GLN A 135 8.65 -22.37 -3.94
CA GLN A 135 8.64 -21.50 -2.76
C GLN A 135 9.01 -20.07 -3.13
N PHE A 136 8.19 -19.11 -2.69
CA PHE A 136 8.50 -17.70 -2.68
C PHE A 136 9.19 -17.32 -1.38
N ILE A 137 10.38 -16.72 -1.48
CA ILE A 137 11.22 -16.36 -0.36
C ILE A 137 11.34 -14.83 -0.27
N ILE A 138 10.95 -14.27 0.87
CA ILE A 138 11.12 -12.85 1.16
C ILE A 138 12.07 -12.69 2.33
N SER A 139 13.17 -11.96 2.13
CA SER A 139 14.13 -11.64 3.17
C SER A 139 14.00 -10.19 3.62
N ALA A 140 13.96 -9.96 4.93
CA ALA A 140 14.03 -8.62 5.50
C ALA A 140 15.46 -8.27 5.88
N ARG A 141 15.94 -7.11 5.42
CA ARG A 141 17.22 -6.54 5.81
C ARG A 141 17.07 -5.12 6.31
N THR A 142 18.07 -4.65 7.05
CA THR A 142 18.30 -3.23 7.31
C THR A 142 19.71 -2.85 6.85
N LEU A 143 20.02 -1.56 6.86
CA LEU A 143 21.36 -1.04 6.63
C LEU A 143 21.94 -0.58 7.96
N VAL A 144 23.08 -1.15 8.33
CA VAL A 144 23.87 -0.70 9.46
C VAL A 144 25.10 0.04 8.97
N HIS A 145 25.63 0.93 9.79
CA HIS A 145 26.80 1.75 9.50
C HIS A 145 27.89 1.50 10.55
N PRO A 146 28.64 0.38 10.47
CA PRO A 146 29.62 0.02 11.50
C PRO A 146 30.74 1.06 11.66
N GLN A 147 31.06 1.78 10.58
CA GLN A 147 32.10 2.81 10.55
C GLN A 147 31.66 3.97 9.65
N PRO A 148 32.14 5.20 9.89
CA PRO A 148 31.90 6.32 8.99
C PRO A 148 32.33 5.98 7.56
N GLY A 149 31.40 6.09 6.60
CA GLY A 149 31.66 5.77 5.19
C GLY A 149 31.52 4.30 4.79
N LEU A 150 31.21 3.40 5.73
CA LEU A 150 30.94 1.99 5.44
C LEU A 150 29.50 1.60 5.82
N SER A 151 28.75 1.13 4.84
CA SER A 151 27.40 0.58 5.02
C SER A 151 27.41 -0.92 4.74
N SER A 152 26.74 -1.69 5.60
CA SER A 152 26.59 -3.13 5.41
C SER A 152 25.13 -3.55 5.54
N PRO A 153 24.61 -4.40 4.64
CA PRO A 153 23.28 -4.97 4.79
C PRO A 153 23.28 -6.01 5.92
N LEU A 154 22.29 -5.92 6.80
CA LEU A 154 22.08 -6.84 7.91
C LEU A 154 20.70 -7.49 7.79
N TYR A 155 20.65 -8.81 7.62
CA TYR A 155 19.39 -9.54 7.52
C TYR A 155 18.78 -9.76 8.90
N LEU A 156 17.48 -9.51 9.04
CA LEU A 156 16.72 -9.59 10.30
C LEU A 156 15.81 -10.82 10.36
N GLY A 157 15.42 -11.34 9.20
CA GLY A 157 14.61 -12.53 9.09
C GLY A 157 14.22 -12.84 7.65
N GLN A 158 13.50 -13.94 7.49
CA GLN A 158 13.01 -14.45 6.21
C GLN A 158 11.66 -15.13 6.40
N ILE A 159 10.82 -15.07 5.39
CA ILE A 159 9.60 -15.87 5.28
C ILE A 159 9.59 -16.63 3.96
N LYS A 160 9.21 -17.89 4.01
CA LYS A 160 9.04 -18.76 2.84
C LYS A 160 7.58 -19.17 2.72
N LYS A 161 7.02 -19.05 1.52
CA LYS A 161 5.63 -19.39 1.22
C LYS A 161 5.58 -20.27 -0.02
N SER A 162 4.89 -21.40 0.05
CA SER A 162 4.65 -22.25 -1.11
C SER A 162 3.70 -21.57 -2.11
N PHE A 163 3.90 -21.79 -3.42
CA PHE A 163 2.95 -21.37 -4.45
C PHE A 163 1.74 -22.33 -4.59
N SER A 164 1.83 -23.57 -4.07
CA SER A 164 0.77 -24.59 -4.20
C SER A 164 -0.45 -24.32 -3.30
N ALA A 165 -1.55 -25.04 -3.51
CA ALA A 165 -2.87 -24.79 -2.93
C ALA A 165 -2.99 -24.87 -1.39
N PRO A 166 -3.99 -24.21 -0.76
CA PRO A 166 -4.03 -23.80 0.67
C PRO A 166 -4.04 -24.88 1.76
N GLY A 167 -3.96 -26.17 1.43
CA GLY A 167 -4.21 -27.27 2.36
C GLY A 167 -3.12 -27.52 3.42
N ASP A 168 -1.88 -27.13 3.16
CA ASP A 168 -0.70 -27.43 4.01
C ASP A 168 0.30 -26.26 4.12
N ASN A 169 -0.09 -25.04 3.73
CA ASN A 169 0.83 -23.92 3.55
C ASN A 169 0.87 -22.94 4.72
N THR A 170 1.31 -23.38 5.89
CA THR A 170 1.77 -22.41 6.89
C THR A 170 3.08 -21.79 6.39
N PRO A 171 3.18 -20.45 6.25
CA PRO A 171 4.43 -19.82 5.86
C PRO A 171 5.52 -20.14 6.89
N GLU A 172 6.67 -20.61 6.43
CA GLU A 172 7.84 -20.83 7.30
C GLU A 172 8.49 -19.47 7.56
N LEU A 173 8.43 -18.99 8.80
CA LEU A 173 9.02 -17.72 9.22
C LEU A 173 10.22 -17.97 10.12
N GLN A 174 11.33 -17.34 9.79
CA GLN A 174 12.57 -17.41 10.55
C GLN A 174 13.06 -15.99 10.85
N LEU A 175 13.21 -15.67 12.14
CA LEU A 175 13.88 -14.45 12.57
C LEU A 175 15.35 -14.76 12.86
N PHE A 176 16.20 -13.72 12.82
CA PHE A 176 17.62 -13.81 13.16
C PHE A 176 17.93 -12.98 14.41
N PRO A 177 17.70 -13.51 15.64
CA PRO A 177 17.86 -12.77 16.90
C PRO A 177 19.23 -12.11 17.07
N GLU A 178 20.29 -12.83 16.68
CA GLU A 178 21.68 -12.36 16.70
C GLU A 178 21.90 -11.06 15.91
N SER A 179 21.10 -10.84 14.86
CA SER A 179 21.20 -9.62 14.06
C SER A 179 20.68 -8.40 14.82
N PHE A 180 19.68 -8.55 15.67
CA PHE A 180 19.10 -7.40 16.40
C PHE A 180 20.11 -6.79 17.38
N ALA A 181 21.01 -7.59 17.95
CA ALA A 181 22.09 -7.09 18.81
C ALA A 181 23.05 -6.13 18.07
N LYS A 182 23.19 -6.26 16.75
CA LYS A 182 24.08 -5.44 15.90
C LYS A 182 23.44 -4.15 15.41
N ILE A 183 22.14 -3.97 15.65
CA ILE A 183 21.40 -2.76 15.26
C ILE A 183 21.64 -1.63 16.27
N SER A 184 21.80 -1.98 17.55
CA SER A 184 21.97 -1.03 18.66
C SER A 184 23.40 -0.49 18.83
N GLN A 185 24.30 -0.81 17.89
CA GLN A 185 25.71 -0.37 17.86
C GLN A 185 25.90 0.72 16.83
#